data_AF-M2VBN9-F1
#
_entry.id   AF-M2VBN9-F1
#
_cell.length_a   1.000
_cell.length_b   1.000
_cell.length_c   1.000
_cell.angle_alpha   90.00
_cell.angle_beta   90.00
_cell.angle_gamma   90.00
#
_symmetry.space_group_name_H-M   'P 1'
#
loop_
_entity.id
_entity.type
_entity.pdbx_description
1 polymer ?
#
loop_
_entity_poly.entity_id
_entity_poly.type
_entity_poly.pdbx_seq_one_letter_code
_entity_poly.pdbx_strand_id
1 'polypeptide(L)'
;IIAIPGLGADPEYTWKKDKVHWLRDANMLPKKIPHAKISVFQYQSQWFGKGSVDERIDNVANKLLHGLDRSRVNEAKTPIIFIAHCLGGIILEKALLMARSRQRDFPNVYPWVAGCFFLGTPFHGTSSQSKALVL
;
A
#
# COMPACT_ATOMS: atom_id res chain seq x y z
N ILE A 1 3.32 -9.98 -0.28
CA ILE A 1 3.72 -8.64 -0.77
C ILE A 1 2.48 -7.88 -1.16
N ILE A 2 2.37 -6.64 -0.72
CA ILE A 2 1.22 -5.79 -0.98
C ILE A 2 1.73 -4.49 -1.59
N ALA A 3 1.41 -4.30 -2.86
CA ALA A 3 1.77 -3.12 -3.62
C ALA A 3 0.65 -2.06 -3.50
N ILE A 4 1.01 -0.81 -3.21
CA ILE A 4 0.06 0.28 -2.97
C ILE A 4 0.37 1.40 -3.96
N PRO A 5 -0.52 1.65 -4.94
CA PRO A 5 -0.30 2.65 -5.97
C PRO A 5 -0.46 4.07 -5.43
N GLY A 6 -0.08 5.06 -6.25
CA GLY A 6 -0.22 6.48 -5.93
C GLY A 6 -1.55 7.08 -6.35
N LEU A 7 -1.67 8.39 -6.19
CA LEU A 7 -2.83 9.16 -6.66
C LEU A 7 -2.94 9.15 -8.18
N GLY A 8 -4.17 9.03 -8.71
CA GLY A 8 -4.47 9.00 -10.14
C GLY A 8 -3.85 7.82 -10.89
N ALA A 9 -3.26 6.86 -10.17
CA ALA A 9 -2.48 5.80 -10.75
C ALA A 9 -3.38 4.62 -11.13
N ASP A 10 -3.31 4.20 -12.38
CA ASP A 10 -3.97 2.99 -12.85
C ASP A 10 -3.16 1.77 -12.35
N PRO A 11 -3.78 0.82 -11.63
CA PRO A 11 -3.11 -0.37 -11.11
C PRO A 11 -2.41 -1.23 -12.17
N GLU A 12 -2.87 -1.21 -13.42
CA GLU A 12 -2.28 -1.97 -14.54
C GLU A 12 -1.02 -1.29 -15.09
N TYR A 13 -0.95 0.03 -15.06
CA TYR A 13 0.18 0.79 -15.61
C TYR A 13 1.22 1.17 -14.56
N THR A 14 0.83 1.37 -13.29
CA THR A 14 1.73 1.80 -12.21
C THR A 14 2.95 0.88 -12.06
N TRP A 15 2.74 -0.42 -12.25
CA TRP A 15 3.74 -1.45 -12.04
C TRP A 15 4.24 -2.05 -13.35
N LYS A 16 4.11 -1.31 -14.45
CA LYS A 16 4.41 -1.79 -15.81
C LYS A 16 5.42 -0.87 -16.48
N LYS A 17 6.44 -1.47 -17.09
CA LYS A 17 7.41 -0.79 -17.96
C LYS A 17 7.61 -1.62 -19.22
N ASP A 18 7.61 -0.99 -20.38
CA ASP A 18 7.85 -1.65 -21.68
C ASP A 18 7.03 -2.93 -21.88
N LYS A 19 5.74 -2.85 -21.53
CA LYS A 19 4.73 -3.94 -21.54
C LYS A 19 4.91 -5.04 -20.47
N VAL A 20 5.95 -4.99 -19.66
CA VAL A 20 6.19 -5.97 -18.59
C VAL A 20 5.66 -5.46 -17.26
N HIS A 21 4.68 -6.17 -16.69
CA HIS A 21 4.16 -5.88 -15.36
C HIS A 21 4.99 -6.63 -14.30
N TRP A 22 5.98 -5.97 -13.69
CA TRP A 22 7.04 -6.64 -12.93
C TRP A 22 6.59 -7.36 -11.65
N LEU A 23 5.40 -7.02 -11.11
CA LEU A 23 4.78 -7.74 -10.00
C LEU A 23 4.10 -9.06 -10.41
N ARG A 24 3.78 -9.26 -11.69
CA ARG A 24 2.98 -10.39 -12.21
C ARG A 24 3.72 -11.26 -13.21
N ASP A 25 4.65 -10.66 -13.97
CA ASP A 25 5.42 -11.38 -14.98
C ASP A 25 6.25 -12.51 -14.35
N ALA A 26 6.11 -13.72 -14.89
CA ALA A 26 6.74 -14.93 -14.36
C ALA A 26 8.28 -14.88 -14.38
N ASN A 27 8.89 -13.98 -15.14
CA ASN A 27 10.34 -13.78 -15.20
C ASN A 27 10.85 -12.64 -14.30
N MET A 28 9.96 -11.95 -13.59
CA MET A 28 10.29 -10.78 -12.75
C MET A 28 10.22 -11.13 -11.26
N LEU A 29 9.53 -10.31 -10.45
CA LEU A 29 9.44 -10.49 -9.00
C LEU A 29 8.93 -11.89 -8.61
N PRO A 30 7.87 -12.45 -9.23
CA PRO A 30 7.44 -13.83 -8.97
C PRO A 30 8.57 -14.87 -9.07
N LYS A 31 9.51 -14.74 -10.02
CA LYS A 31 10.65 -15.66 -10.16
C LYS A 31 11.61 -15.60 -8.98
N LYS A 32 11.80 -14.40 -8.42
CA LYS A 32 12.74 -14.15 -7.32
C LYS A 32 12.18 -14.60 -5.97
N ILE A 33 10.86 -14.65 -5.83
CA ILE A 33 10.14 -15.00 -4.60
C ILE A 33 8.92 -15.89 -4.90
N PRO A 34 9.14 -17.13 -5.36
CA PRO A 34 8.08 -17.97 -5.94
C PRO A 34 6.96 -18.37 -4.97
N HIS A 35 7.21 -18.33 -3.66
CA HIS A 35 6.22 -18.66 -2.64
C HIS A 35 5.45 -17.43 -2.11
N ALA A 36 5.79 -16.23 -2.58
CA ALA A 36 5.15 -15.01 -2.11
C ALA A 36 3.81 -14.79 -2.83
N LYS A 37 2.76 -14.54 -2.05
CA LYS A 37 1.51 -13.96 -2.57
C LYS A 37 1.74 -12.48 -2.85
N ILE A 38 1.54 -12.06 -4.09
CA ILE A 38 1.72 -10.67 -4.52
C ILE A 38 0.35 -10.12 -4.89
N SER A 39 -0.09 -9.05 -4.21
CA SER A 39 -1.36 -8.38 -4.47
C SER A 39 -1.17 -6.87 -4.59
N VAL A 40 -2.11 -6.20 -5.25
CA VAL A 40 -2.17 -4.74 -5.37
C VAL A 40 -3.39 -4.26 -4.59
N PHE A 41 -3.19 -3.35 -3.65
CA PHE A 41 -4.30 -2.67 -2.97
C PHE A 41 -4.90 -1.63 -3.91
N GLN A 42 -6.17 -1.80 -4.25
CA GLN A 42 -6.90 -0.86 -5.09
C GLN A 42 -7.77 0.05 -4.24
N TYR A 43 -7.75 1.34 -4.56
CA TYR A 43 -8.62 2.35 -3.97
C TYR A 43 -8.96 3.39 -5.04
N GLN A 44 -10.02 4.16 -4.81
CA GLN A 44 -10.37 5.27 -5.69
C GLN A 44 -9.26 6.32 -5.59
N SER A 45 -8.37 6.35 -6.59
CA SER A 45 -7.16 7.18 -6.59
C SER A 45 -7.37 8.52 -7.32
N GLN A 46 -8.52 8.74 -7.96
CA GLN A 46 -8.83 10.00 -8.63
C GLN A 46 -9.41 11.02 -7.63
N TRP A 47 -8.57 11.82 -6.97
CA TRP A 47 -9.03 12.81 -5.97
C TRP A 47 -9.13 14.24 -6.52
N PHE A 48 -8.63 14.49 -7.72
CA PHE A 48 -8.66 15.81 -8.37
C PHE A 48 -9.20 15.70 -9.80
N GLY A 49 -9.72 16.80 -10.34
CA GLY A 49 -10.22 16.87 -11.72
C GLY A 49 -11.62 16.26 -11.91
N LYS A 50 -12.03 16.11 -13.17
CA LYS A 50 -13.38 15.63 -13.51
C LYS A 50 -13.55 14.18 -13.06
N GLY A 51 -14.59 13.91 -12.26
CA GLY A 51 -14.84 12.59 -11.69
C GLY A 51 -14.06 12.29 -10.41
N SER A 52 -13.52 13.33 -9.74
CA SER A 52 -12.88 13.18 -8.44
C SER A 52 -13.83 12.63 -7.39
N VAL A 53 -13.32 11.76 -6.52
CA VAL A 53 -14.01 11.35 -5.30
C VAL A 53 -13.57 12.20 -4.10
N ASP A 54 -14.51 12.54 -3.22
CA ASP A 54 -14.18 13.11 -1.91
C ASP A 54 -13.72 11.99 -0.98
N GLU A 55 -12.42 11.71 -1.02
CA GLU A 55 -11.80 10.65 -0.25
C GLU A 55 -10.66 11.23 0.59
N ARG A 56 -10.63 10.84 1.87
CA ARG A 56 -9.60 11.25 2.82
C ARG A 56 -8.57 10.15 3.01
N ILE A 57 -7.31 10.53 3.25
CA ILE A 57 -6.23 9.58 3.55
C ILE A 57 -6.62 8.64 4.69
N ASP A 58 -7.24 9.16 5.76
CA ASP A 58 -7.71 8.36 6.90
C ASP A 58 -8.68 7.25 6.47
N ASN A 59 -9.61 7.55 5.56
CA ASN A 59 -10.60 6.59 5.10
C ASN A 59 -9.94 5.47 4.28
N VAL A 60 -9.03 5.82 3.37
CA VAL A 60 -8.31 4.82 2.56
C VAL A 60 -7.37 3.99 3.41
N ALA A 61 -6.66 4.61 4.35
CA ALA A 61 -5.80 3.90 5.29
C ALA A 61 -6.60 2.93 6.17
N ASN A 62 -7.82 3.31 6.59
CA ASN A 62 -8.70 2.43 7.34
C ASN A 62 -9.21 1.27 6.48
N LYS A 63 -9.59 1.53 5.22
CA LYS A 63 -9.95 0.49 4.23
C LYS A 63 -8.79 -0.49 4.00
N LEU A 64 -7.57 0.00 3.86
CA LEU A 64 -6.36 -0.82 3.75
C LEU A 64 -6.19 -1.70 4.99
N LEU A 65 -6.22 -1.12 6.19
CA LEU A 65 -6.05 -1.83 7.45
C LEU A 65 -7.08 -2.96 7.62
N HIS A 66 -8.37 -2.68 7.42
CA HIS A 66 -9.40 -3.70 7.51
C HIS A 66 -9.30 -4.76 6.39
N GLY A 67 -8.85 -4.38 5.19
CA GLY A 67 -8.57 -5.32 4.12
C GLY A 67 -7.44 -6.29 4.47
N LEU A 68 -6.36 -5.78 5.06
CA LEU A 68 -5.24 -6.57 5.55
C LEU A 68 -5.70 -7.58 6.59
N ASP A 69 -6.44 -7.12 7.59
CA ASP A 69 -6.91 -7.97 8.67
C ASP A 69 -7.79 -9.11 8.17
N ARG A 70 -8.78 -8.82 7.32
CA ARG A 70 -9.62 -9.84 6.67
C ARG A 70 -8.82 -10.85 5.86
N SER A 71 -7.80 -10.40 5.12
CA SER A 71 -6.97 -11.30 4.30
C SER A 71 -6.09 -12.24 5.14
N ARG A 72 -5.93 -11.97 6.43
CA ARG A 72 -4.97 -12.67 7.31
C ARG A 72 -5.61 -13.62 8.31
N VAL A 73 -6.92 -13.79 8.30
CA VAL A 73 -7.64 -14.72 9.18
C VAL A 73 -7.02 -16.14 9.14
N ASN A 74 -6.61 -16.61 7.96
CA ASN A 74 -6.00 -17.93 7.77
C ASN A 74 -4.46 -17.90 7.63
N GLU A 75 -3.84 -16.71 7.64
CA GLU A 75 -2.44 -16.49 7.27
C GLU A 75 -1.73 -15.59 8.28
N ALA A 76 -2.18 -15.63 9.53
CA ALA A 76 -1.73 -14.74 10.59
C ALA A 76 -0.21 -14.71 10.77
N LYS A 77 0.51 -15.78 10.39
CA LYS A 77 1.96 -15.91 10.54
C LYS A 77 2.81 -15.62 9.29
N THR A 78 2.21 -15.22 8.18
CA THR A 78 2.98 -14.94 6.95
C THR A 78 3.54 -13.52 7.00
N PRO A 79 4.86 -13.29 6.86
CA PRO A 79 5.43 -11.94 6.85
C PRO A 79 4.84 -11.04 5.75
N ILE A 80 4.63 -9.77 6.06
CA ILE A 80 4.10 -8.75 5.15
C ILE A 80 5.24 -7.86 4.69
N ILE A 81 5.38 -7.72 3.38
CA ILE A 81 6.23 -6.71 2.77
C ILE A 81 5.33 -5.78 1.97
N PHE A 82 5.50 -4.48 2.18
CA PHE A 82 4.80 -3.45 1.41
C PHE A 82 5.71 -2.82 0.37
N ILE A 83 5.14 -2.48 -0.79
CA ILE A 83 5.77 -1.66 -1.81
C ILE A 83 4.81 -0.53 -2.10
N ALA A 84 5.10 0.68 -1.62
CA ALA A 84 4.20 1.80 -1.68
C ALA A 84 4.78 2.92 -2.57
N HIS A 85 3.99 3.40 -3.52
CA HIS A 85 4.40 4.43 -4.46
C HIS A 85 3.65 5.74 -4.21
N CYS A 86 4.37 6.86 -4.18
CA CYS A 86 3.81 8.21 -4.08
C CYS A 86 2.82 8.33 -2.89
N LEU A 87 1.57 8.77 -3.13
CA LEU A 87 0.53 8.89 -2.09
C LEU A 87 0.27 7.56 -1.35
N GLY A 88 0.47 6.42 -2.01
CA GLY A 88 0.33 5.09 -1.41
C GLY A 88 1.22 4.91 -0.19
N GLY A 89 2.38 5.57 -0.15
CA GLY A 89 3.26 5.53 1.02
C GLY A 89 2.69 6.25 2.24
N ILE A 90 2.02 7.38 2.02
CA ILE A 90 1.35 8.14 3.09
C ILE A 90 0.14 7.37 3.64
N ILE A 91 -0.62 6.74 2.75
CA ILE A 91 -1.73 5.84 3.10
C ILE A 91 -1.21 4.67 3.95
N LEU A 92 -0.11 4.03 3.53
CA LEU A 92 0.50 2.93 4.26
C LEU A 92 0.97 3.35 5.64
N GLU A 93 1.72 4.44 5.75
CA GLU A 93 2.23 4.97 7.02
C GLU A 93 1.07 5.17 8.00
N LYS A 94 0.00 5.83 7.55
CA LYS A 94 -1.20 6.07 8.36
C LYS A 94 -1.87 4.76 8.78
N ALA A 95 -1.97 3.79 7.88
CA ALA A 95 -2.54 2.48 8.18
C ALA A 95 -1.71 1.71 9.23
N LEU A 96 -0.39 1.77 9.15
CA LEU A 96 0.51 1.13 10.13
C LEU A 96 0.46 1.81 11.50
N LEU A 97 0.37 3.15 11.55
CA LEU A 97 0.12 3.89 12.79
C LEU A 97 -1.20 3.47 13.45
N MET A 98 -2.26 3.33 12.66
CA MET A 98 -3.56 2.83 13.14
C MET A 98 -3.47 1.38 13.63
N ALA A 99 -2.80 0.50 12.87
CA ALA A 99 -2.60 -0.89 13.26
C ALA A 99 -1.84 -1.02 14.58
N ARG A 100 -0.80 -0.22 14.78
CA ARG A 100 0.00 -0.21 16.02
C ARG A 100 -0.80 0.33 17.21
N SER A 101 -1.50 1.45 17.04
CA SER A 101 -2.31 2.05 18.11
C SER A 101 -3.51 1.19 18.50
N ARG A 102 -4.07 0.44 17.54
CA ARG A 102 -5.20 -0.49 17.72
C ARG A 102 -4.76 -1.94 17.60
N GLN A 103 -3.57 -2.29 18.13
CA GLN A 103 -3.00 -3.63 17.96
C GLN A 103 -3.89 -4.76 18.53
N ARG A 104 -4.73 -4.47 19.53
CA ARG A 104 -5.73 -5.44 20.04
C ARG A 104 -6.81 -5.77 19.00
N ASP A 105 -7.20 -4.79 18.19
CA ASP A 105 -8.22 -4.95 17.15
C ASP A 105 -7.62 -5.55 15.87
N PHE A 106 -6.32 -5.32 15.63
CA PHE A 106 -5.59 -5.78 14.44
C PHE A 106 -4.30 -6.54 14.81
N PRO A 107 -4.39 -7.64 15.58
CA PRO A 107 -3.22 -8.31 16.16
C PRO A 107 -2.27 -8.89 15.11
N ASN A 108 -2.79 -9.16 13.91
CA ASN A 108 -2.05 -9.86 12.87
C ASN A 108 -1.47 -8.94 11.80
N VAL A 109 -1.56 -7.61 11.93
CA VAL A 109 -1.05 -6.67 10.91
C VAL A 109 0.33 -6.14 11.27
N TYR A 110 0.41 -5.18 12.20
CA TYR A 110 1.67 -4.47 12.51
C TYR A 110 2.83 -5.41 12.94
N PRO A 111 2.62 -6.41 13.83
CA PRO A 111 3.70 -7.29 14.27
C PRO A 111 4.30 -8.18 13.17
N TRP A 112 3.58 -8.35 12.05
CA TRP A 112 3.99 -9.22 10.95
C TRP A 112 4.57 -8.45 9.76
N VAL A 113 4.74 -7.13 9.87
CA VAL A 113 5.40 -6.33 8.84
C VAL A 113 6.90 -6.57 8.91
N ALA A 114 7.44 -7.23 7.89
CA ALA A 114 8.87 -7.50 7.75
C ALA A 114 9.62 -6.35 7.07
N GLY A 115 8.93 -5.51 6.29
CA GLY A 115 9.56 -4.36 5.65
C GLY A 115 8.61 -3.56 4.77
N CYS A 116 8.99 -2.31 4.52
CA CYS A 116 8.29 -1.41 3.61
C CYS A 116 9.30 -0.78 2.63
N PHE A 117 8.96 -0.80 1.35
CA PHE A 117 9.67 -0.08 0.30
C PHE A 117 8.84 1.11 -0.14
N PHE A 118 9.40 2.31 -0.07
CA PHE A 118 8.72 3.55 -0.47
C PHE A 118 9.36 4.12 -1.75
N LEU A 119 8.54 4.33 -2.77
CA LEU A 119 8.96 4.77 -4.09
C LEU A 119 8.38 6.16 -4.37
N GLY A 120 9.21 7.20 -4.29
CA GLY A 120 8.77 8.58 -4.55
C GLY A 120 7.69 9.09 -3.59
N THR A 121 7.62 8.54 -2.38
CA THR A 121 6.65 8.95 -1.35
C THR A 121 7.01 10.33 -0.79
N PRO A 122 6.14 11.35 -0.86
CA PRO A 122 6.44 12.70 -0.41
C PRO A 122 6.23 12.85 1.10
N PHE A 123 7.03 12.13 1.91
CA PHE A 123 6.89 12.16 3.38
C PHE A 123 7.03 13.57 3.96
N HIS A 124 7.91 14.40 3.38
CA HIS A 124 8.11 15.77 3.84
C HIS A 124 7.17 16.79 3.17
N GLY A 125 6.13 16.32 2.49
CA GLY A 125 5.25 17.17 1.70
C GLY A 125 5.90 17.65 0.40
N THR A 126 5.16 18.44 -0.35
CA THR A 126 5.64 19.22 -1.50
C THR A 126 5.37 20.69 -1.22
N SER A 127 5.81 21.63 -2.04
CA SER A 127 5.50 23.07 -1.87
C SER A 127 4.01 23.39 -1.73
N SER A 128 3.13 22.44 -2.06
CA SER A 128 1.67 22.55 -1.97
C SER A 128 1.01 21.59 -0.95
N GLN A 129 1.75 20.82 -0.15
CA GLN A 129 1.18 19.86 0.81
C GLN A 129 1.99 19.71 2.10
N SER A 130 1.29 19.62 3.24
CA SER A 130 1.86 19.44 4.58
C SER A 130 2.58 18.09 4.75
N LYS A 131 3.58 18.08 5.64
CA LYS A 131 4.43 16.91 5.98
C LYS A 131 3.59 15.72 6.47
N ALA A 132 3.87 14.53 5.96
CA ALA A 132 3.52 13.28 6.60
C ALA A 132 4.53 12.95 7.72
N LEU A 133 4.16 12.07 8.65
CA LEU A 133 4.84 12.02 9.93
C LEU A 133 6.16 11.25 9.91
N VAL A 134 6.43 10.23 9.09
CA VAL A 134 7.63 9.36 9.22
C VAL A 134 7.72 8.67 10.60
N LEU A 135 7.51 7.35 10.58
CA LEU A 135 7.58 6.44 11.74
C LEU A 135 8.97 6.36 12.38
#